data_AF-A0A921GE44-F1
#
_entry.id   AF-A0A921GE44-F1
#
_cell.length_a   1.000
_cell.length_b   1.000
_cell.length_c   1.000
_cell.angle_alpha   90.00
_cell.angle_beta   90.00
_cell.angle_gamma   90.00
#
_symmetry.space_group_name_H-M   'P 1'
#
loop_
_entity.id
_entity.type
_entity.pdbx_description
1 polymer ?
#
loop_
_entity_poly.entity_id
_entity_poly.type
_entity_poly.pdbx_seq_one_letter_code
_entity_poly.pdbx_strand_id
1 'polypeptide(L)'
;KVYGVEIVDTAINDARNNAKLNKIENVEFKCDDAGKYMIELVNNNIHLDVVFVDPPRKGCSKEFLDYLIQAKPSKIIYISCDVATQARDIKYLQEFNYQVDMCQPVDMFPHTTHIENIIRLECM
;
A
#
# COMPACT_ATOMS: atom_id res chain seq x y z
N LYS A 1 -0.44 0.69 -15.63
CA LYS A 1 0.32 -0.57 -15.34
C LYS A 1 0.33 -0.75 -13.83
N VAL A 2 0.37 -1.96 -13.31
CA VAL A 2 0.40 -2.25 -11.86
C VAL A 2 1.73 -2.89 -11.49
N TYR A 3 2.31 -2.46 -10.37
CA TYR A 3 3.54 -3.01 -9.81
C TYR A 3 3.21 -3.63 -8.45
N GLY A 4 3.42 -4.93 -8.31
CA GLY A 4 3.22 -5.67 -7.06
C GLY A 4 4.56 -6.05 -6.43
N VAL A 5 4.70 -5.80 -5.14
CA VAL A 5 5.91 -6.12 -4.37
C VAL A 5 5.54 -6.95 -3.16
N GLU A 6 6.30 -8.01 -2.94
CA GLU A 6 6.16 -8.91 -1.80
C GLU A 6 7.55 -9.49 -1.49
N ILE A 7 7.87 -9.71 -0.22
CA ILE A 7 9.19 -10.23 0.19
C ILE A 7 9.25 -11.76 0.12
N VAL A 8 8.09 -12.41 0.08
CA VAL A 8 7.95 -13.87 0.01
C VAL A 8 7.91 -14.35 -1.46
N ASP A 9 8.98 -15.00 -1.91
CA ASP A 9 9.13 -15.47 -3.30
C ASP A 9 7.99 -16.40 -3.75
N THR A 10 7.51 -17.29 -2.88
CA THR A 10 6.40 -18.19 -3.23
C THR A 10 5.11 -17.42 -3.52
N ALA A 11 4.83 -16.34 -2.79
CA ALA A 11 3.66 -15.49 -3.03
C ALA A 11 3.78 -14.72 -4.36
N ILE A 12 5.01 -14.32 -4.75
CA ILE A 12 5.28 -13.74 -6.06
C ILE A 12 5.03 -14.74 -7.19
N ASN A 13 5.43 -16.00 -7.01
CA ASN A 13 5.17 -17.05 -7.99
C ASN A 13 3.66 -17.32 -8.13
N ASP A 14 2.93 -17.34 -7.02
CA ASP A 14 1.46 -17.44 -7.04
C ASP A 14 0.82 -16.25 -7.75
N ALA A 15 1.29 -15.02 -7.49
CA ALA A 15 0.79 -13.80 -8.15
C ALA A 15 1.01 -13.84 -9.67
N ARG A 16 2.20 -14.27 -10.13
CA ARG A 16 2.49 -14.45 -11.57
C ARG A 16 1.61 -15.52 -12.20
N ASN A 17 1.41 -16.65 -11.52
CA ASN A 17 0.53 -17.72 -11.97
C ASN A 17 -0.93 -17.23 -12.09
N ASN A 18 -1.41 -16.49 -11.09
CA ASN A 18 -2.76 -15.92 -11.08
C ASN A 18 -2.95 -14.91 -12.23
N ALA A 19 -1.97 -14.05 -12.49
CA ALA A 19 -2.02 -13.14 -13.64
C ALA A 19 -2.09 -13.89 -14.97
N LYS A 20 -1.26 -14.94 -15.13
CA LYS A 20 -1.27 -15.80 -16.33
C LYS A 20 -2.61 -16.51 -16.54
N LEU A 21 -3.18 -17.08 -15.48
CA LEU A 21 -4.48 -17.77 -15.53
C LEU A 21 -5.60 -16.82 -15.97
N ASN A 22 -5.53 -15.55 -15.55
CA ASN A 22 -6.52 -14.53 -15.88
C ASN A 22 -6.17 -13.70 -17.13
N LYS A 23 -5.10 -14.04 -17.86
CA LYS A 23 -4.61 -13.31 -19.05
C LYS A 23 -4.39 -11.82 -18.77
N ILE A 24 -3.86 -11.49 -17.60
CA ILE A 24 -3.52 -10.13 -17.20
C ILE A 24 -2.06 -9.85 -17.58
N GLU A 25 -1.84 -8.88 -18.46
CA GLU A 25 -0.52 -8.57 -19.02
C GLU A 25 0.04 -7.22 -18.53
N ASN A 26 -0.77 -6.40 -17.87
CA ASN A 26 -0.41 -5.05 -17.42
C ASN A 26 0.11 -5.00 -15.97
N VAL A 27 0.62 -6.12 -15.46
CA VAL A 27 1.14 -6.30 -14.09
C VAL A 27 2.61 -6.69 -14.12
N GLU A 28 3.38 -6.21 -13.15
CA GLU A 28 4.76 -6.63 -12.90
C GLU A 28 4.91 -6.97 -11.41
N PHE A 29 5.54 -8.11 -11.11
CA PHE A 29 5.73 -8.57 -9.73
C PHE A 29 7.21 -8.70 -9.40
N LYS A 30 7.62 -8.10 -8.28
CA LYS A 30 9.00 -8.08 -7.78
C LYS A 30 9.06 -8.69 -6.37
N CYS A 31 10.00 -9.62 -6.18
CA CYS A 31 10.35 -10.12 -4.85
C CYS A 31 11.39 -9.19 -4.22
N ASP A 32 10.96 -8.24 -3.38
CA ASP A 32 11.85 -7.21 -2.80
C ASP A 32 11.20 -6.53 -1.58
N ASP A 33 11.94 -5.61 -0.96
CA ASP A 33 11.38 -4.61 -0.05
C ASP A 33 10.53 -3.60 -0.82
N ALA A 34 9.28 -3.41 -0.37
CA ALA A 34 8.31 -2.53 -1.02
C ALA A 34 8.78 -1.07 -1.09
N GLY A 35 9.43 -0.57 -0.04
CA GLY A 35 9.93 0.81 0.01
C GLY A 35 11.06 1.04 -0.97
N LYS A 36 12.06 0.16 -0.97
CA LYS A 36 13.22 0.24 -1.88
C LYS A 36 12.82 0.15 -3.34
N TYR A 37 11.99 -0.83 -3.70
CA TYR A 37 11.55 -1.00 -5.08
C TYR A 37 10.66 0.16 -5.54
N MET A 38 9.82 0.72 -4.66
CA MET A 38 9.05 1.92 -4.97
C MET A 38 9.96 3.10 -5.34
N ILE A 39 11.06 3.32 -4.62
CA ILE A 39 12.04 4.35 -4.97
C ILE A 39 12.82 4.00 -6.24
N GLU A 40 13.14 2.73 -6.48
CA GLU A 40 13.74 2.28 -7.74
C GLU A 40 12.85 2.64 -8.95
N LEU A 41 11.54 2.42 -8.86
CA LEU A 41 10.58 2.81 -9.90
C LEU A 41 10.63 4.33 -10.14
N VAL A 42 10.55 5.13 -9.08
CA VAL A 42 10.58 6.60 -9.19
C VAL A 42 11.89 7.09 -9.80
N ASN A 43 13.03 6.52 -9.41
CA ASN A 43 14.34 6.84 -9.97
C ASN A 43 14.45 6.47 -11.47
N ASN A 44 13.69 5.47 -11.91
CA ASN A 44 13.55 5.09 -13.31
C ASN A 44 12.50 5.95 -14.06
N ASN A 45 12.14 7.12 -13.52
CA ASN A 45 11.13 8.04 -14.04
C ASN A 45 9.72 7.43 -14.17
N ILE A 46 9.41 6.42 -13.37
CA ILE A 46 8.05 5.87 -13.29
C ILE A 46 7.29 6.68 -12.25
N HIS A 47 6.26 7.39 -12.71
CA HIS A 47 5.33 8.07 -11.82
C HIS A 47 4.30 7.08 -11.26
N LEU A 48 4.04 7.15 -9.96
CA LEU A 48 3.05 6.33 -9.28
C LEU A 48 1.81 7.18 -8.98
N ASP A 49 0.73 6.98 -9.73
CA ASP A 49 -0.50 7.75 -9.50
C ASP A 49 -1.17 7.38 -8.16
N VAL A 50 -1.17 6.09 -7.83
CA VAL A 50 -1.83 5.52 -6.65
C VAL A 50 -0.95 4.44 -6.04
N VAL A 51 -0.80 4.46 -4.72
CA VAL A 51 -0.17 3.38 -3.96
C VAL A 51 -1.19 2.73 -3.03
N PHE A 52 -1.30 1.40 -3.12
CA PHE A 52 -2.07 0.60 -2.18
C PHE A 52 -1.12 0.04 -1.12
N VAL A 53 -1.50 0.15 0.15
CA VAL A 53 -0.76 -0.42 1.28
C VAL A 53 -1.71 -1.22 2.15
N ASP A 54 -1.33 -2.46 2.43
CA ASP A 54 -2.04 -3.38 3.33
C ASP A 54 -1.01 -3.99 4.31
N PRO A 55 -0.55 -3.20 5.30
CA PRO A 55 0.49 -3.64 6.21
C PRO A 55 -0.04 -4.62 7.26
N PRO A 56 0.86 -5.39 7.92
CA PRO A 56 0.48 -6.16 9.10
C PRO A 56 0.02 -5.25 10.25
N ARG A 57 -0.57 -5.83 11.31
CA ARG A 57 -1.13 -5.11 12.48
C ARG A 57 -0.25 -4.00 13.08
N LYS A 58 1.08 -4.11 12.99
CA LYS A 58 2.03 -3.07 13.46
C LYS A 58 1.98 -1.76 12.65
N GLY A 59 1.26 -1.74 11.53
CA GLY A 59 1.23 -0.65 10.55
C GLY A 59 2.49 -0.61 9.69
N CYS A 60 2.67 0.49 8.97
CA CYS A 60 3.87 0.76 8.19
C CYS A 60 5.06 1.08 9.12
N SER A 61 6.27 0.72 8.69
CA SER A 61 7.48 1.26 9.33
C SER A 61 7.62 2.74 8.97
N LYS A 62 8.28 3.51 9.84
CA LYS A 62 8.61 4.91 9.53
C LYS A 62 9.41 5.02 8.24
N GLU A 63 10.38 4.13 8.03
CA GLU A 63 11.20 4.07 6.82
C GLU A 63 10.33 3.88 5.55
N PHE A 64 9.34 3.00 5.59
CA PHE A 64 8.41 2.83 4.47
C PHE A 64 7.58 4.10 4.22
N LEU A 65 7.07 4.75 5.27
CA LEU A 65 6.34 6.01 5.14
C LEU A 65 7.24 7.12 4.53
N ASP A 66 8.51 7.18 4.93
CA ASP A 66 9.50 8.11 4.37
C ASP A 66 9.68 7.86 2.86
N TYR A 67 9.79 6.60 2.43
CA TYR A 67 9.82 6.25 1.00
C TYR A 67 8.53 6.62 0.29
N LEU A 68 7.36 6.43 0.91
CA LEU A 68 6.07 6.77 0.33
C LEU A 68 5.92 8.27 0.10
N ILE A 69 6.38 9.08 1.05
CA ILE A 69 6.44 10.54 0.93
C ILE A 69 7.38 10.95 -0.20
N GLN A 70 8.57 10.33 -0.29
CA GLN A 70 9.53 10.61 -1.35
C GLN A 70 8.99 10.24 -2.74
N ALA A 71 8.28 9.12 -2.84
CA ALA A 71 7.64 8.69 -4.09
C ALA A 71 6.50 9.61 -4.51
N LYS A 72 5.92 10.36 -3.56
CA LYS A 72 4.87 11.36 -3.74
C LYS A 72 3.74 10.91 -4.68
N PRO A 73 3.10 9.75 -4.44
CA PRO A 73 1.93 9.38 -5.22
C PRO A 73 0.79 10.38 -5.05
N SER A 74 -0.04 10.53 -6.07
CA SER A 74 -1.20 11.42 -5.98
C SER A 74 -2.22 10.92 -4.95
N LYS A 75 -2.35 9.60 -4.80
CA LYS A 75 -3.26 8.97 -3.82
C LYS A 75 -2.63 7.79 -3.09
N ILE A 76 -3.02 7.62 -1.84
CA ILE A 76 -2.68 6.45 -1.02
C ILE A 76 -3.98 5.77 -0.60
N ILE A 77 -4.09 4.46 -0.86
CA ILE A 77 -5.16 3.60 -0.35
C ILE A 77 -4.57 2.75 0.77
N TYR A 78 -4.90 3.10 2.01
CA TYR A 78 -4.42 2.41 3.21
C TYR A 78 -5.51 1.47 3.72
N ILE A 79 -5.27 0.17 3.60
CA ILE A 79 -6.09 -0.91 4.16
C ILE A 79 -5.46 -1.33 5.49
N SER A 80 -6.24 -1.44 6.56
CA SER A 80 -5.69 -1.81 7.88
C SER A 80 -6.64 -2.64 8.70
N CYS A 81 -6.08 -3.66 9.35
CA CYS A 81 -6.72 -4.49 10.37
C CYS A 81 -6.56 -3.96 11.79
N ASP A 82 -5.81 -2.87 11.97
CA ASP A 82 -5.62 -2.17 13.24
C ASP A 82 -5.76 -0.65 13.03
N VAL A 83 -6.88 -0.10 13.51
CA VAL A 83 -7.21 1.33 13.38
C VAL A 83 -6.27 2.24 14.18
N ALA A 84 -5.62 1.74 15.24
CA ALA A 84 -4.74 2.56 16.08
C ALA A 84 -3.40 2.82 15.38
N THR A 85 -2.81 1.79 14.77
CA THR A 85 -1.57 1.95 13.99
C THR A 85 -1.84 2.67 12.68
N GLN A 86 -3.00 2.47 12.05
CA GLN A 86 -3.44 3.25 10.89
C GLN A 86 -3.54 4.75 11.22
N ALA A 87 -4.16 5.12 12.35
CA ALA A 87 -4.26 6.51 12.78
C ALA A 87 -2.89 7.16 13.07
N ARG A 88 -1.95 6.40 13.66
CA ARG A 88 -0.56 6.85 13.86
C ARG A 88 0.12 7.18 12.53
N ASP A 89 0.00 6.29 11.55
CA ASP A 89 0.67 6.44 10.26
C ASP A 89 0.05 7.57 9.43
N ILE A 90 -1.28 7.70 9.45
CA ILE A 90 -1.99 8.82 8.79
C ILE A 90 -1.56 10.15 9.37
N LYS A 91 -1.46 10.26 10.71
CA LYS A 91 -0.98 11.49 11.35
C LYS A 91 0.39 11.90 10.81
N TYR A 92 1.29 10.93 10.61
CA TYR A 92 2.59 11.20 10.01
C TYR A 92 2.45 11.67 8.56
N LEU A 93 1.67 10.99 7.73
CA LEU A 93 1.45 11.38 6.32
C LEU A 93 0.83 12.77 6.18
N GLN A 94 -0.04 13.18 7.12
CA GLN A 94 -0.64 14.52 7.15
C GLN A 94 0.37 15.65 7.35
N GLU A 95 1.53 15.37 7.97
CA GLU A 95 2.63 16.34 8.08
C GLU A 95 3.28 16.64 6.70
N PHE A 96 3.00 15.81 5.69
CA PHE A 96 3.58 15.88 4.33
C PHE A 96 2.50 16.03 3.24
N ASN A 97 1.48 16.85 3.49
CA ASN A 97 0.42 17.24 2.55
C ASN A 97 -0.56 16.15 2.10
N TYR A 98 -0.58 14.98 2.73
CA TYR A 98 -1.65 14.01 2.49
C TYR A 98 -2.86 14.32 3.36
N GLN A 99 -4.05 14.38 2.78
CA GLN A 99 -5.30 14.59 3.52
C GLN A 99 -6.22 13.39 3.35
N VAL A 100 -6.87 12.99 4.44
CA VAL A 100 -7.90 11.95 4.41
C VAL A 100 -9.13 12.53 3.73
N ASP A 101 -9.58 11.88 2.66
CA ASP A 101 -10.78 12.27 1.94
C ASP A 101 -11.91 11.23 2.05
N MET A 102 -11.59 10.01 2.49
CA MET A 102 -12.54 8.93 2.70
C MET A 102 -12.06 7.97 3.79
N CYS A 103 -13.02 7.47 4.58
CA CYS A 103 -12.83 6.43 5.58
C CYS A 103 -14.01 5.45 5.50
N GLN A 104 -13.73 4.17 5.32
CA GLN A 104 -14.75 3.12 5.19
C GLN A 104 -14.34 1.87 5.98
N PRO A 105 -14.96 1.66 7.15
CA PRO A 105 -14.86 0.40 7.87
C PRO A 105 -15.53 -0.73 7.08
N VAL A 106 -14.99 -1.93 7.21
CA VAL A 106 -15.50 -3.18 6.61
C VAL A 106 -15.58 -4.24 7.71
N ASP A 107 -16.75 -4.84 7.88
CA ASP A 107 -16.92 -5.99 8.79
C ASP A 107 -16.47 -7.28 8.09
N MET A 108 -15.16 -7.49 8.05
CA MET A 108 -14.55 -8.69 7.48
C MET A 108 -14.65 -9.90 8.42
N PHE A 109 -14.85 -9.66 9.72
CA PHE A 109 -14.90 -10.69 10.76
C PHE A 109 -16.10 -10.49 11.70
N PRO A 110 -17.33 -10.80 11.23
CA PRO A 110 -18.54 -10.64 12.03
C PRO A 110 -18.47 -11.41 13.35
N HIS A 111 -19.12 -10.85 14.38
CA HIS A 111 -19.12 -11.41 15.75
C HIS A 111 -17.76 -11.41 16.45
N THR A 112 -16.77 -10.67 15.93
CA THR A 112 -15.49 -10.44 16.60
C THR A 112 -15.32 -8.97 16.96
N THR A 113 -14.20 -8.63 17.63
CA THR A 113 -13.83 -7.24 17.90
C THR A 113 -12.98 -6.62 16.79
N HIS A 114 -12.69 -7.36 15.71
CA HIS A 114 -11.85 -6.88 14.63
C HIS A 114 -12.58 -5.87 13.74
N ILE A 115 -11.86 -4.83 13.32
CA ILE A 115 -12.33 -3.82 12.38
C ILE A 115 -11.29 -3.74 11.28
N GLU A 116 -11.68 -4.09 10.06
CA GLU A 116 -10.92 -3.71 8.88
C GLU A 116 -11.35 -2.31 8.46
N ASN A 117 -10.41 -1.45 8.10
CA ASN A 117 -10.70 -0.09 7.71
C ASN A 117 -9.88 0.35 6.51
N ILE A 118 -10.55 0.98 5.55
CA ILE A 118 -9.94 1.52 4.34
C ILE A 118 -9.96 3.04 4.45
N ILE A 119 -8.78 3.66 4.32
CA ILE A 119 -8.64 5.11 4.23
C ILE A 119 -8.02 5.47 2.89
N ARG A 120 -8.62 6.46 2.23
CA ARG A 120 -8.02 7.12 1.07
C ARG A 120 -7.44 8.45 1.51
N LEU A 121 -6.19 8.69 1.09
CA LEU A 121 -5.51 9.96 1.22
C LEU A 121 -5.19 10.53 -0.15
N GLU A 122 -5.35 11.85 -0.31
CA GLU A 122 -4.93 12.58 -1.51
C GLU A 122 -3.82 13.58 -1.16
N CYS A 123 -2.83 13.71 -2.04
CA CYS A 123 -1.79 14.73 -1.93
C CYS A 123 -2.36 16.09 -2.35
N MET A 124 -2.29 17.09 -1.48
CA MET A 124 -2.65 18.48 -1.76
C MET A 124 -1.46 19.30 -2.27
#